data_AF-A0A943EHY5-F1
#
_entry.id   AF-A0A943EHY5-F1
#
_cell.length_a   1.000
_cell.length_b   1.000
_cell.length_c   1.000
_cell.angle_alpha   90.00
_cell.angle_beta   90.00
_cell.angle_gamma   90.00
#
_symmetry.space_group_name_H-M   'P 1'
#
loop_
_entity.id
_entity.type
_entity.pdbx_description
1 polymer ?
#
loop_
_entity_poly.entity_id
_entity_poly.type
_entity_poly.pdbx_seq_one_letter_code
_entity_poly.pdbx_strand_id
1 'polypeptide(L)'
;MELSIFQAAILAAYYWFAATRIVYSLIHILRGPLMTSLFCGIVLGDVPTAIMIGAMIQPMFLAFTAAGGTIVWDECAAGMCGCTITILGGLDMSQALTIAVPISLLCAQLHTLRRIFNIYPVQKADQYAKTCNTKGITFMCLWWPVIMEFFVFAIPMFLALYFGAEAVGRIINNLPQWTTNALAITGKILPALGFAMTINVIGRPQFLPFFLGGFFLAQYSGIGGIPLALSGLFVAFLYYLILQATSQEDPAMDNGSREAIEADEQGRHLLTKRDVNNLVFRWQIMAEVPNSFARLQSLSFCAAFIPILKKLYGHDPEELSAALARHLTFFNTEGVWGSVVHGIVMAMEEQRALGAPVPTEAINGIKAGLMGPFAGIGDTINWSTMKPLLIMLVLPLAESGSFLAPIIYAVLLAGITIAENYFFVHIGYRMGTEAAVTILEGGMINKFISCASVLGMFMMGGLSASMVNVYTTVQIPTSGTPMSVQTDILDAVAPGLMTLATVLLVYKYLRSGHSMMKATFWLLGIGLVLGAIGILGDGGFLLQPLAAPAA
;
A
#
# COMPACT_ATOMS: atom_id res chain seq x y z
N MET A 1 -17.83 36.03 6.28
CA MET A 1 -17.01 36.49 5.13
C MET A 1 -17.31 35.58 3.95
N GLU A 2 -17.39 36.10 2.73
CA GLU A 2 -17.47 35.24 1.53
C GLU A 2 -16.06 34.87 1.07
N LEU A 3 -15.85 33.58 0.77
CA LEU A 3 -14.58 33.09 0.25
C LEU A 3 -14.44 33.53 -1.21
N SER A 4 -13.36 34.25 -1.54
CA SER A 4 -13.11 34.61 -2.94
C SER A 4 -12.78 33.36 -3.77
N ILE A 5 -13.08 33.42 -5.08
CA ILE A 5 -12.72 32.37 -6.05
C ILE A 5 -11.23 32.04 -5.97
N PHE A 6 -10.38 33.06 -5.81
CA PHE A 6 -8.93 32.89 -5.74
C PHE A 6 -8.50 32.15 -4.47
N GLN A 7 -9.07 32.49 -3.30
CA GLN A 7 -8.80 31.78 -2.06
C GLN A 7 -9.28 30.33 -2.12
N ALA A 8 -10.47 30.06 -2.67
CA ALA A 8 -10.97 28.71 -2.88
C ALA A 8 -10.04 27.88 -3.79
N ALA A 9 -9.52 28.49 -4.87
CA ALA A 9 -8.58 27.83 -5.78
C ALA A 9 -7.24 27.49 -5.11
N ILE A 10 -6.71 28.38 -4.27
CA ILE A 10 -5.45 28.13 -3.53
C ILE A 10 -5.62 26.98 -2.53
N LEU A 11 -6.71 26.97 -1.77
CA LEU A 11 -6.98 25.89 -0.81
C LEU A 11 -7.17 24.55 -1.53
N ALA A 12 -7.92 24.52 -2.63
CA ALA A 12 -8.08 23.34 -3.46
C ALA A 12 -6.75 22.83 -4.04
N ALA A 13 -5.86 23.74 -4.47
CA ALA A 13 -4.54 23.38 -4.96
C ALA A 13 -3.65 22.76 -3.87
N TYR A 14 -3.71 23.27 -2.64
CA TYR A 14 -3.03 22.66 -1.50
C TYR A 14 -3.57 21.27 -1.18
N TYR A 15 -4.89 21.10 -1.15
CA TYR A 15 -5.53 19.81 -0.91
C TYR A 15 -5.10 18.77 -1.96
N TRP A 16 -5.08 19.16 -3.23
CA TRP A 16 -4.52 18.34 -4.31
C TRP A 16 -3.06 17.99 -4.08
N PHE A 17 -2.20 18.98 -3.79
CA PHE A 17 -0.78 18.74 -3.55
C PHE A 17 -0.56 17.77 -2.38
N ALA A 18 -1.27 17.95 -1.28
CA ALA A 18 -1.24 17.04 -0.14
C ALA A 18 -1.74 15.63 -0.51
N ALA A 19 -2.72 15.52 -1.41
CA ALA A 19 -3.25 14.25 -1.91
C ALA A 19 -2.26 13.50 -2.83
N THR A 20 -1.37 14.20 -3.55
CA THR A 20 -0.37 13.60 -4.47
C THR A 20 0.60 12.64 -3.80
N ARG A 21 0.80 12.79 -2.48
CA ARG A 21 1.75 12.00 -1.69
C ARG A 21 3.19 12.05 -2.19
N ILE A 22 3.57 13.15 -2.84
CA ILE A 22 4.96 13.40 -3.20
C ILE A 22 5.77 13.64 -1.92
N VAL A 23 6.89 12.92 -1.78
CA VAL A 23 7.71 12.84 -0.56
C VAL A 23 7.00 12.17 0.61
N TYR A 24 7.20 10.86 0.72
CA TYR A 24 6.56 9.96 1.69
C TYR A 24 6.69 10.46 3.14
N SER A 25 7.87 10.89 3.58
CA SER A 25 8.06 11.46 4.94
C SER A 25 7.23 12.72 5.22
N LEU A 26 6.85 13.49 4.18
CA LEU A 26 6.09 14.74 4.35
C LEU A 26 4.57 14.53 4.23
N ILE A 27 4.10 13.43 3.65
CA ILE A 27 2.67 13.26 3.36
C ILE A 27 1.81 13.27 4.63
N HIS A 28 2.30 12.66 5.70
CA HIS A 28 1.59 12.57 6.99
C HIS A 28 1.60 13.88 7.76
N ILE A 29 2.50 14.80 7.40
CA ILE A 29 2.56 16.15 7.93
C ILE A 29 1.62 17.05 7.14
N LEU A 30 1.77 17.09 5.81
CA LEU A 30 1.01 17.97 4.92
C LEU A 30 -0.50 17.66 4.92
N ARG A 31 -0.88 16.39 5.09
CA ARG A 31 -2.30 16.00 5.17
C ARG A 31 -2.87 16.14 6.59
N GLY A 32 -2.03 16.40 7.58
CA GLY A 32 -2.47 16.53 8.98
C GLY A 32 -3.34 17.78 9.16
N PRO A 33 -4.40 17.71 9.99
CA PRO A 33 -5.24 18.86 10.31
C PRO A 33 -4.44 20.08 10.75
N LEU A 34 -3.42 19.92 11.60
CA LEU A 34 -2.63 21.04 12.12
C LEU A 34 -1.92 21.83 11.02
N MET A 35 -1.26 21.14 10.07
CA MET A 35 -0.58 21.79 8.95
C MET A 35 -1.58 22.36 7.93
N THR A 36 -2.67 21.64 7.70
CA THR A 36 -3.72 22.09 6.78
C THR A 36 -4.39 23.37 7.30
N SER A 37 -4.67 23.44 8.60
CA SER A 37 -5.27 24.62 9.22
C SER A 37 -4.31 25.82 9.24
N LEU A 38 -2.99 25.62 9.41
CA LEU A 38 -2.02 26.69 9.20
C LEU A 38 -2.17 27.31 7.81
N PHE A 39 -2.23 26.47 6.77
CA PHE A 39 -2.38 26.94 5.40
C PHE A 39 -3.72 27.66 5.19
N CYS A 40 -4.81 27.16 5.78
CA CYS A 40 -6.10 27.83 5.77
C CYS A 40 -6.02 29.22 6.43
N GLY A 41 -5.41 29.33 7.60
CA GLY A 41 -5.24 30.60 8.31
C GLY A 41 -4.45 31.63 7.51
N ILE A 42 -3.40 31.20 6.79
CA ILE A 42 -2.62 32.09 5.91
C ILE A 42 -3.49 32.65 4.78
N VAL A 43 -4.31 31.80 4.15
CA VAL A 43 -5.18 32.20 3.03
C VAL A 43 -6.35 33.08 3.50
N LEU A 44 -6.87 32.83 4.70
CA LEU A 44 -8.00 33.55 5.28
C LEU A 44 -7.59 34.82 6.04
N GLY A 45 -6.31 34.95 6.40
CA GLY A 45 -5.77 36.09 7.15
C GLY A 45 -5.91 35.97 8.68
N ASP A 46 -6.34 34.82 9.19
CA ASP A 46 -6.49 34.55 10.63
C ASP A 46 -5.78 33.24 11.02
N VAL A 47 -4.47 33.36 11.23
CA VAL A 47 -3.60 32.22 11.57
C VAL A 47 -3.84 31.69 12.99
N PRO A 48 -3.94 32.52 14.05
CA PRO A 48 -4.14 32.01 15.40
C PRO A 48 -5.41 31.17 15.56
N THR A 49 -6.56 31.68 15.11
CA THR A 49 -7.83 30.96 15.19
C THR A 49 -7.79 29.67 14.39
N ALA A 50 -7.21 29.70 13.19
CA ALA A 50 -7.08 28.51 12.34
C ALA A 50 -6.26 27.40 13.01
N ILE A 51 -5.12 27.75 13.62
CA ILE A 51 -4.27 26.76 14.31
C ILE A 51 -5.00 26.17 15.51
N MET A 52 -5.71 26.99 16.29
CA MET A 52 -6.49 26.50 17.41
C MET A 52 -7.60 25.53 16.95
N ILE A 53 -8.24 25.78 15.80
CA ILE A 53 -9.19 24.83 15.19
C ILE A 53 -8.47 23.54 14.78
N GLY A 54 -7.29 23.65 14.15
CA GLY A 54 -6.47 22.50 13.81
C GLY A 54 -6.08 21.66 15.02
N ALA A 55 -5.73 22.30 16.15
CA ALA A 55 -5.44 21.66 17.42
C ALA A 55 -6.65 20.90 17.98
N MET A 56 -7.87 21.42 17.80
CA MET A 56 -9.08 20.72 18.23
C MET A 56 -9.38 19.48 17.37
N ILE A 57 -9.12 19.55 16.06
CA ILE A 57 -9.42 18.46 15.11
C ILE A 57 -8.35 17.36 15.17
N GLN A 58 -7.08 17.72 15.36
CA GLN A 58 -5.93 16.82 15.25
C GLN A 58 -5.99 15.55 16.14
N PRO A 59 -6.37 15.62 17.43
CA PRO A 59 -6.39 14.46 18.33
C PRO A 59 -7.30 13.33 17.87
N MET A 60 -8.41 13.66 17.20
CA MET A 60 -9.36 12.66 16.69
C MET A 60 -8.69 11.69 15.70
N PHE A 61 -7.71 12.18 14.93
CA PHE A 61 -7.04 11.40 13.89
C PHE A 61 -5.80 10.64 14.39
N LEU A 62 -5.39 10.81 15.64
CA LEU A 62 -4.23 10.11 16.19
C LEU A 62 -4.46 8.61 16.37
N ALA A 63 -5.71 8.20 16.62
CA ALA A 63 -6.07 6.80 16.82
C ALA A 63 -6.23 6.02 15.51
N PHE A 64 -6.31 6.70 14.37
CA PHE A 64 -6.58 6.07 13.08
C PHE A 64 -5.28 5.93 12.28
N THR A 65 -4.77 4.71 12.19
CA THR A 65 -3.72 4.35 11.23
C THR A 65 -4.35 3.64 10.02
N ALA A 66 -3.91 4.01 8.83
CA ALA A 66 -4.40 3.44 7.58
C ALA A 66 -3.77 2.06 7.34
N ALA A 67 -4.25 1.04 8.04
CA ALA A 67 -3.80 -0.34 7.83
C ALA A 67 -4.24 -0.85 6.44
N GLY A 68 -3.34 -1.56 5.75
CA GLY A 68 -3.66 -2.24 4.49
C GLY A 68 -4.00 -1.32 3.30
N GLY A 69 -3.70 -0.02 3.40
CA GLY A 69 -3.93 0.96 2.33
C GLY A 69 -5.37 1.45 2.20
N THR A 70 -6.29 1.05 3.10
CA THR A 70 -7.64 1.62 3.17
C THR A 70 -7.63 2.89 4.00
N ILE A 71 -8.17 3.97 3.45
CA ILE A 71 -8.26 5.26 4.12
C ILE A 71 -9.72 5.44 4.48
N VAL A 72 -10.01 5.42 5.78
CA VAL A 72 -11.37 5.60 6.30
C VAL A 72 -11.71 7.08 6.44
N TRP A 73 -10.69 7.90 6.69
CA TRP A 73 -10.82 9.32 6.95
C TRP A 73 -9.84 10.14 6.12
N ASP A 74 -10.33 11.21 5.51
CA ASP A 74 -9.46 12.23 4.92
C ASP A 74 -9.13 13.32 5.95
N GLU A 75 -7.95 13.17 6.56
CA GLU A 75 -7.38 14.12 7.53
C GLU A 75 -7.25 15.56 6.96
N CYS A 76 -6.93 15.69 5.67
CA CYS A 76 -6.68 16.99 5.06
C CYS A 76 -7.99 17.71 4.78
N ALA A 77 -8.99 17.00 4.24
CA ALA A 77 -10.33 17.55 4.06
C ALA A 77 -10.96 17.97 5.41
N ALA A 78 -10.74 17.18 6.46
CA ALA A 78 -11.20 17.49 7.81
C ALA A 78 -10.63 18.82 8.32
N GLY A 79 -9.30 18.97 8.26
CA GLY A 79 -8.62 20.20 8.68
C GLY A 79 -8.97 21.40 7.82
N MET A 80 -9.10 21.20 6.50
CA MET A 80 -9.40 22.26 5.54
C MET A 80 -10.82 22.77 5.68
N CYS A 81 -11.82 21.91 5.48
CA CYS A 81 -13.21 22.32 5.53
C CYS A 81 -13.63 22.70 6.95
N GLY A 82 -13.18 21.96 7.97
CA GLY A 82 -13.44 22.28 9.37
C GLY A 82 -12.92 23.66 9.73
N CYS A 83 -11.72 24.04 9.30
CA CYS A 83 -11.15 25.37 9.54
C CYS A 83 -11.87 26.45 8.73
N THR A 84 -11.97 26.27 7.41
CA THR A 84 -12.50 27.32 6.52
C THR A 84 -13.96 27.63 6.80
N ILE A 85 -14.80 26.62 7.00
CA ILE A 85 -16.24 26.83 7.24
C ILE A 85 -16.47 27.50 8.60
N THR A 86 -15.73 27.09 9.63
CA THR A 86 -15.87 27.66 10.99
C THR A 86 -15.49 29.14 11.02
N ILE A 87 -14.35 29.51 10.42
CA ILE A 87 -13.89 30.91 10.38
C ILE A 87 -14.84 31.79 9.55
N LEU A 88 -15.20 31.35 8.33
CA LEU A 88 -16.05 32.16 7.45
C LEU A 88 -17.47 32.33 7.96
N GLY A 89 -18.01 31.29 8.62
CA GLY A 89 -19.33 31.28 9.22
C GLY A 89 -19.41 31.99 10.58
N GLY A 90 -18.28 32.39 11.16
CA GLY A 90 -18.24 32.97 12.51
C GLY A 90 -18.75 32.00 13.57
N LEU A 91 -18.54 30.70 13.36
CA LEU A 91 -19.01 29.63 14.22
C LEU A 91 -18.11 29.48 15.44
N ASP A 92 -18.66 28.95 16.52
CA ASP A 92 -17.85 28.61 17.69
C ASP A 92 -16.88 27.48 17.35
N MET A 93 -15.68 27.55 17.94
CA MET A 93 -14.63 26.56 17.69
C MET A 93 -15.09 25.13 17.98
N SER A 94 -15.96 24.95 18.99
CA SER A 94 -16.50 23.62 19.32
C SER A 94 -17.28 22.97 18.18
N GLN A 95 -17.79 23.76 17.22
CA GLN A 95 -18.55 23.29 16.07
C GLN A 95 -17.66 22.79 14.93
N ALA A 96 -16.36 23.12 14.93
CA ALA A 96 -15.43 22.74 13.87
C ALA A 96 -15.33 21.21 13.70
N LEU A 97 -15.33 20.48 14.82
CA LEU A 97 -15.29 19.01 14.81
C LEU A 97 -16.55 18.40 14.18
N THR A 98 -17.71 18.98 14.46
CA THR A 98 -19.01 18.53 13.94
C THR A 98 -19.07 18.64 12.41
N ILE A 99 -18.38 19.63 11.85
CA ILE A 99 -18.27 19.85 10.40
C ILE A 99 -17.19 18.96 9.78
N ALA A 100 -16.06 18.82 10.46
CA ALA A 100 -14.90 18.09 9.95
C ALA A 100 -15.17 16.60 9.71
N VAL A 101 -15.89 15.95 10.64
CA VAL A 101 -16.11 14.49 10.62
C VAL A 101 -16.86 14.01 9.36
N PRO A 102 -18.07 14.53 9.02
CA PRO A 102 -18.80 14.04 7.85
C PRO A 102 -18.06 14.29 6.53
N ILE A 103 -17.41 15.44 6.40
CA ILE A 103 -16.66 15.80 5.20
C ILE A 103 -15.45 14.89 5.01
N SER A 104 -14.73 14.60 6.11
CA SER A 104 -13.58 13.68 6.10
C SER A 104 -13.95 12.29 5.59
N LEU A 105 -15.10 11.76 6.02
CA LEU A 105 -15.60 10.44 5.60
C LEU A 105 -15.99 10.42 4.11
N LEU A 106 -16.58 11.50 3.61
CA LEU A 106 -16.93 11.62 2.20
C LEU A 106 -15.67 11.70 1.32
N CYS A 107 -14.76 12.60 1.67
CA CYS A 107 -13.51 12.80 0.93
C CYS A 107 -12.61 11.56 0.97
N ALA A 108 -12.73 10.70 1.99
CA ALA A 108 -12.05 9.41 2.02
C ALA A 108 -12.38 8.54 0.78
N GLN A 109 -13.58 8.66 0.22
CA GLN A 109 -13.97 7.92 -1.00
C GLN A 109 -13.20 8.37 -2.25
N LEU A 110 -12.71 9.61 -2.28
CA LEU A 110 -11.85 10.10 -3.36
C LEU A 110 -10.53 9.32 -3.42
N HIS A 111 -10.03 8.85 -2.28
CA HIS A 111 -8.86 7.97 -2.26
C HIS A 111 -9.13 6.58 -2.82
N THR A 112 -10.36 6.07 -2.70
CA THR A 112 -10.77 4.83 -3.38
C THR A 112 -10.74 5.04 -4.90
N LEU A 113 -11.29 6.16 -5.39
CA LEU A 113 -11.23 6.51 -6.81
C LEU A 113 -9.79 6.66 -7.31
N ARG A 114 -8.94 7.36 -6.57
CA ARG A 114 -7.49 7.48 -6.85
C ARG A 114 -6.85 6.11 -7.09
N ARG A 115 -7.04 5.16 -6.19
CA ARG A 115 -6.44 3.82 -6.29
C ARG A 115 -7.02 3.00 -7.45
N ILE A 116 -8.25 3.28 -7.89
CA ILE A 116 -8.84 2.69 -9.10
C ILE A 116 -8.20 3.29 -10.36
N PHE A 117 -8.09 4.63 -10.45
CA PHE A 117 -7.46 5.29 -11.60
C PHE A 117 -5.99 4.93 -11.76
N ASN A 118 -5.28 4.69 -10.65
CA ASN A 118 -3.88 4.28 -10.65
C ASN A 118 -3.67 2.80 -11.08
N ILE A 119 -4.72 2.04 -11.39
CA ILE A 119 -4.58 0.71 -11.99
C ILE A 119 -4.04 0.80 -13.42
N TYR A 120 -4.50 1.78 -14.20
CA TYR A 120 -4.07 1.97 -15.59
C TYR A 120 -2.54 2.18 -15.74
N PRO A 121 -1.90 3.07 -14.94
CA PRO A 121 -0.44 3.21 -14.86
C PRO A 121 0.32 1.89 -14.67
N VAL A 122 -0.13 1.04 -13.75
CA VAL A 122 0.52 -0.24 -13.47
C VAL A 122 0.48 -1.16 -14.68
N GLN A 123 -0.67 -1.25 -15.35
CA GLN A 123 -0.82 -2.06 -16.56
C GLN A 123 0.00 -1.51 -17.73
N LYS A 124 0.08 -0.18 -17.87
CA LYS A 124 0.95 0.45 -18.88
C LYS A 124 2.42 0.24 -18.59
N ALA A 125 2.82 0.24 -17.31
CA ALA A 125 4.18 -0.06 -16.92
C ALA A 125 4.60 -1.48 -17.33
N ASP A 126 3.72 -2.48 -17.29
CA ASP A 126 4.04 -3.82 -17.82
C ASP A 126 4.34 -3.81 -19.33
N GLN A 127 3.57 -3.04 -20.10
CA GLN A 127 3.79 -2.91 -21.54
C GLN A 127 5.13 -2.22 -21.82
N TYR A 128 5.45 -1.18 -21.04
CA TYR A 128 6.73 -0.49 -21.14
C TYR A 128 7.91 -1.32 -20.66
N ALA A 129 7.72 -2.23 -19.70
CA ALA A 129 8.76 -3.17 -19.27
C ALA A 129 9.18 -4.10 -20.43
N LYS A 130 8.22 -4.57 -21.24
CA LYS A 130 8.51 -5.41 -22.42
C LYS A 130 9.37 -4.72 -23.48
N THR A 131 9.28 -3.39 -23.58
CA THR A 131 10.03 -2.60 -24.55
C THR A 131 11.15 -1.78 -23.91
N CYS A 132 11.51 -2.06 -22.64
CA CYS A 132 12.50 -1.33 -21.85
C CYS A 132 12.29 0.21 -21.79
N ASN A 133 11.03 0.68 -21.91
CA ASN A 133 10.69 2.09 -21.88
C ASN A 133 10.63 2.62 -20.44
N THR A 134 11.80 2.81 -19.86
CA THR A 134 11.99 3.31 -18.49
C THR A 134 11.43 4.73 -18.27
N LYS A 135 11.46 5.60 -19.28
CA LYS A 135 10.86 6.94 -19.20
C LYS A 135 9.34 6.86 -19.09
N GLY A 136 8.71 5.97 -19.86
CA GLY A 136 7.28 5.69 -19.79
C GLY A 136 6.86 5.18 -18.40
N ILE A 137 7.62 4.25 -17.82
CA ILE A 137 7.37 3.75 -16.45
C ILE A 137 7.46 4.89 -15.43
N THR A 138 8.50 5.72 -15.50
CA THR A 138 8.68 6.86 -14.58
C THR A 138 7.56 7.88 -14.72
N PHE A 139 7.11 8.16 -15.96
CA PHE A 139 5.98 9.05 -16.21
C PHE A 139 4.68 8.51 -15.60
N MET A 140 4.40 7.22 -15.80
CA MET A 140 3.22 6.56 -15.22
C MET A 140 3.29 6.50 -13.69
N CYS A 141 4.49 6.45 -13.11
CA CYS A 141 4.68 6.47 -11.67
C CYS A 141 4.41 7.85 -11.05
N LEU A 142 4.85 8.93 -11.69
CA LEU A 142 4.82 10.26 -11.10
C LEU A 142 3.75 11.17 -11.69
N TRP A 143 3.84 11.43 -12.99
CA TRP A 143 3.08 12.50 -13.62
C TRP A 143 1.62 12.12 -13.84
N TRP A 144 1.34 10.87 -14.19
CA TRP A 144 -0.03 10.43 -14.37
C TRP A 144 -0.87 10.57 -13.08
N PRO A 145 -0.44 10.03 -11.91
CA PRO A 145 -1.17 10.23 -10.67
C PRO A 145 -1.35 11.71 -10.33
N VAL A 146 -0.28 12.51 -10.42
CA VAL A 146 -0.34 13.96 -10.13
C VAL A 146 -1.41 14.66 -10.97
N ILE A 147 -1.47 14.38 -12.28
CA ILE A 147 -2.47 14.95 -13.19
C ILE A 147 -3.88 14.44 -12.86
N MET A 148 -4.06 13.13 -12.68
CA MET A 148 -5.39 12.57 -12.41
C MET A 148 -5.94 13.01 -11.06
N GLU A 149 -5.08 13.12 -10.06
CA GLU A 149 -5.44 13.56 -8.72
C GLU A 149 -5.85 15.03 -8.68
N PHE A 150 -5.41 15.85 -9.63
CA PHE A 150 -5.94 17.22 -9.77
C PHE A 150 -7.45 17.20 -10.02
N PHE A 151 -7.90 16.34 -10.94
CA PHE A 151 -9.32 16.21 -11.24
C PHE A 151 -10.11 15.56 -10.11
N VAL A 152 -9.49 14.63 -9.38
CA VAL A 152 -10.16 13.88 -8.30
C VAL A 152 -10.21 14.64 -6.98
N PHE A 153 -9.20 15.45 -6.65
CA PHE A 153 -9.11 16.14 -5.35
C PHE A 153 -9.30 17.66 -5.47
N ALA A 154 -8.63 18.33 -6.43
CA ALA A 154 -8.69 19.79 -6.53
C ALA A 154 -10.11 20.26 -6.90
N ILE A 155 -10.71 19.67 -7.94
CA ILE A 155 -12.00 20.12 -8.46
C ILE A 155 -13.12 19.93 -7.40
N PRO A 156 -13.30 18.73 -6.80
CA PRO A 156 -14.35 18.58 -5.79
C PRO A 156 -14.14 19.47 -4.56
N MET A 157 -12.89 19.67 -4.12
CA MET A 157 -12.60 20.55 -3.00
C MET A 157 -12.88 22.01 -3.31
N PHE A 158 -12.51 22.48 -4.51
CA PHE A 158 -12.84 23.83 -4.96
C PHE A 158 -14.35 24.07 -4.94
N LEU A 159 -15.12 23.14 -5.52
CA LEU A 159 -16.58 23.23 -5.54
C LEU A 159 -17.17 23.19 -4.12
N ALA A 160 -16.65 22.32 -3.25
CA ALA A 160 -17.10 22.20 -1.86
C ALA A 160 -16.85 23.49 -1.05
N LEU A 161 -15.68 24.10 -1.20
CA LEU A 161 -15.33 25.34 -0.50
C LEU A 161 -16.07 26.56 -1.07
N TYR A 162 -16.26 26.61 -2.40
CA TYR A 162 -16.89 27.76 -3.06
C TYR A 162 -18.41 27.77 -2.92
N PHE A 163 -19.08 26.62 -3.08
CA PHE A 163 -20.54 26.51 -2.93
C PHE A 163 -21.00 26.26 -1.49
N GLY A 164 -20.06 26.11 -0.55
CA GLY A 164 -20.30 26.07 0.88
C GLY A 164 -20.83 24.74 1.44
N ALA A 165 -20.91 24.68 2.77
CA ALA A 165 -21.28 23.49 3.55
C ALA A 165 -22.68 22.92 3.21
N GLU A 166 -23.61 23.78 2.79
CA GLU A 166 -25.00 23.41 2.50
C GLU A 166 -25.13 22.55 1.23
N ALA A 167 -24.32 22.82 0.20
CA ALA A 167 -24.27 22.01 -1.02
C ALA A 167 -23.65 20.64 -0.75
N VAL A 168 -22.59 20.59 0.06
CA VAL A 168 -21.92 19.34 0.47
C VAL A 168 -22.87 18.46 1.29
N GLY A 169 -23.59 19.04 2.25
CA GLY A 169 -24.59 18.32 3.04
C GLY A 169 -25.72 17.70 2.21
N ARG A 170 -26.19 18.40 1.16
CA ARG A 170 -27.21 17.85 0.24
C ARG A 170 -26.71 16.69 -0.61
N ILE A 171 -25.44 16.70 -1.03
CA ILE A 171 -24.84 15.59 -1.77
C ILE A 171 -24.68 14.36 -0.86
N ILE A 172 -24.22 14.58 0.37
CA ILE A 172 -24.06 13.50 1.37
C ILE A 172 -25.40 12.81 1.65
N ASN A 173 -26.45 13.59 1.90
CA ASN A 173 -27.76 13.04 2.28
C ASN A 173 -28.50 12.34 1.12
N ASN A 174 -28.06 12.52 -0.13
CA ASN A 174 -28.72 11.96 -1.31
C ASN A 174 -27.89 10.90 -2.05
N LEU A 175 -26.72 10.51 -1.53
CA LEU A 175 -25.91 9.46 -2.14
C LEU A 175 -26.61 8.10 -2.00
N PRO A 176 -26.96 7.42 -3.11
CA PRO A 176 -27.63 6.12 -3.02
C PRO A 176 -26.73 5.07 -2.36
N GLN A 177 -27.28 4.29 -1.43
CA GLN A 177 -26.54 3.26 -0.69
C GLN A 177 -25.91 2.21 -1.61
N TRP A 178 -26.50 1.92 -2.76
CA TRP A 178 -25.94 0.97 -3.72
C TRP A 178 -24.59 1.44 -4.30
N THR A 179 -24.38 2.75 -4.46
CA THR A 179 -23.15 3.33 -5.02
C THR A 179 -22.00 3.21 -4.04
N THR A 180 -22.25 3.53 -2.77
CA THR A 180 -21.25 3.43 -1.70
C THR A 180 -20.86 1.97 -1.46
N ASN A 181 -21.84 1.07 -1.44
CA ASN A 181 -21.61 -0.37 -1.32
C ASN A 181 -20.78 -0.92 -2.50
N ALA A 182 -21.15 -0.60 -3.74
CA ALA A 182 -20.45 -1.08 -4.94
C ALA A 182 -18.99 -0.62 -5.02
N LEU A 183 -18.71 0.64 -4.69
CA LEU A 183 -17.35 1.18 -4.64
C LEU A 183 -16.52 0.55 -3.51
N ALA A 184 -17.12 0.35 -2.34
CA ALA A 184 -16.45 -0.26 -1.20
C ALA A 184 -16.01 -1.71 -1.50
N ILE A 185 -16.91 -2.52 -2.08
CA ILE A 185 -16.61 -3.94 -2.41
C ILE A 185 -15.53 -4.04 -3.47
N THR A 186 -15.60 -3.19 -4.49
CA THR A 186 -14.58 -3.15 -5.54
C THR A 186 -13.20 -2.90 -4.94
N GLY A 187 -13.08 -2.01 -3.95
CA GLY A 187 -11.85 -1.79 -3.20
C GLY A 187 -11.40 -2.99 -2.35
N LYS A 188 -12.34 -3.76 -1.78
CA LYS A 188 -12.06 -4.94 -0.95
C LYS A 188 -11.61 -6.18 -1.76
N ILE A 189 -12.06 -6.32 -3.02
CA ILE A 189 -11.77 -7.48 -3.88
C ILE A 189 -10.43 -7.35 -4.62
N LEU A 190 -10.10 -6.16 -5.12
CA LEU A 190 -8.97 -5.96 -6.04
C LEU A 190 -7.58 -6.39 -5.52
N PRO A 191 -7.26 -6.29 -4.21
CA PRO A 191 -5.99 -6.81 -3.69
C PRO A 191 -5.75 -8.29 -4.01
N ALA A 192 -6.82 -9.09 -4.21
CA ALA A 192 -6.71 -10.50 -4.60
C ALA A 192 -5.92 -10.70 -5.89
N LEU A 193 -6.03 -9.77 -6.86
CA LEU A 193 -5.27 -9.80 -8.11
C LEU A 193 -3.76 -9.65 -7.85
N GLY A 194 -3.41 -8.71 -6.97
CA GLY A 194 -2.04 -8.47 -6.52
C GLY A 194 -1.41 -9.71 -5.90
N PHE A 195 -2.13 -10.32 -4.95
CA PHE A 195 -1.65 -11.52 -4.29
C PHE A 195 -1.53 -12.70 -5.26
N ALA A 196 -2.53 -12.92 -6.11
CA ALA A 196 -2.53 -13.97 -7.13
C ALA A 196 -1.35 -13.82 -8.12
N MET A 197 -0.99 -12.59 -8.50
CA MET A 197 0.18 -12.35 -9.35
C MET A 197 1.48 -12.75 -8.69
N THR A 198 1.71 -12.35 -7.43
CA THR A 198 2.94 -12.73 -6.74
C THR A 198 3.00 -14.23 -6.54
N ILE A 199 1.89 -14.89 -6.20
CA ILE A 199 1.80 -16.35 -6.16
C ILE A 199 2.09 -16.96 -7.54
N ASN A 200 1.70 -16.31 -8.65
CA ASN A 200 2.07 -16.78 -9.99
C ASN A 200 3.57 -16.66 -10.30
N VAL A 201 4.28 -15.75 -9.64
CA VAL A 201 5.72 -15.54 -9.83
C VAL A 201 6.56 -16.44 -8.91
N ILE A 202 6.22 -16.54 -7.63
CA ILE A 202 6.99 -17.33 -6.65
C ILE A 202 6.39 -18.72 -6.38
N GLY A 203 5.11 -18.91 -6.69
CA GLY A 203 4.33 -20.08 -6.31
C GLY A 203 4.49 -21.24 -7.27
N ARG A 204 5.38 -22.15 -6.90
CA ARG A 204 5.42 -23.51 -7.46
C ARG A 204 4.33 -24.37 -6.79
N PRO A 205 3.73 -25.36 -7.49
CA PRO A 205 2.73 -26.25 -6.90
C PRO A 205 3.15 -26.86 -5.56
N GLN A 206 4.43 -27.22 -5.45
CA GLN A 206 5.04 -27.78 -4.25
C GLN A 206 5.02 -26.84 -3.02
N PHE A 207 4.94 -25.52 -3.23
CA PHE A 207 4.92 -24.53 -2.15
C PHE A 207 3.51 -24.02 -1.81
N LEU A 208 2.48 -24.44 -2.56
CA LEU A 208 1.09 -24.09 -2.30
C LEU A 208 0.58 -24.52 -0.91
N PRO A 209 1.03 -25.65 -0.32
CA PRO A 209 0.70 -25.98 1.06
C PRO A 209 1.11 -24.91 2.08
N PHE A 210 2.25 -24.24 1.89
CA PHE A 210 2.69 -23.15 2.78
C PHE A 210 1.78 -21.94 2.68
N PHE A 211 1.27 -21.63 1.47
CA PHE A 211 0.26 -20.59 1.28
C PHE A 211 -1.04 -20.91 2.04
N LEU A 212 -1.56 -22.13 1.92
CA LEU A 212 -2.75 -22.54 2.66
C LEU A 212 -2.51 -22.51 4.18
N GLY A 213 -1.34 -22.96 4.62
CA GLY A 213 -0.93 -22.91 6.03
C GLY A 213 -0.92 -21.48 6.57
N GLY A 214 -0.30 -20.54 5.86
CA GLY A 214 -0.31 -19.13 6.25
C GLY A 214 -1.71 -18.50 6.21
N PHE A 215 -2.53 -18.87 5.22
CA PHE A 215 -3.90 -18.38 5.07
C PHE A 215 -4.79 -18.77 6.26
N PHE A 216 -4.85 -20.07 6.57
CA PHE A 216 -5.69 -20.55 7.66
C PHE A 216 -5.14 -20.15 9.03
N LEU A 217 -3.81 -20.12 9.20
CA LEU A 217 -3.23 -19.59 10.44
C LEU A 217 -3.70 -18.16 10.68
N ALA A 218 -3.61 -17.27 9.69
CA ALA A 218 -4.06 -15.89 9.83
C ALA A 218 -5.59 -15.78 10.07
N GLN A 219 -6.42 -16.54 9.35
CA GLN A 219 -7.88 -16.51 9.53
C GLN A 219 -8.32 -16.97 10.92
N TYR A 220 -7.78 -18.09 11.42
CA TYR A 220 -8.21 -18.65 12.71
C TYR A 220 -7.61 -17.93 13.91
N SER A 221 -6.38 -17.44 13.81
CA SER A 221 -5.71 -16.79 14.94
C SER A 221 -5.89 -15.27 14.97
N GLY A 222 -6.24 -14.64 13.85
CA GLY A 222 -6.29 -13.18 13.73
C GLY A 222 -4.93 -12.50 13.93
N ILE A 223 -3.82 -13.24 13.80
CA ILE A 223 -2.49 -12.68 14.03
C ILE A 223 -2.15 -11.57 13.04
N GLY A 224 -1.49 -10.53 13.55
CA GLY A 224 -0.97 -9.45 12.73
C GLY A 224 0.18 -9.87 11.82
N GLY A 225 0.61 -8.96 10.94
CA GLY A 225 1.66 -9.22 9.96
C GLY A 225 3.03 -9.59 10.56
N ILE A 226 3.41 -9.03 11.72
CA ILE A 226 4.69 -9.34 12.37
C ILE A 226 4.71 -10.77 12.92
N PRO A 227 3.77 -11.21 13.80
CA PRO A 227 3.74 -12.61 14.24
C PRO A 227 3.62 -13.61 13.10
N LEU A 228 2.85 -13.27 12.05
CA LEU A 228 2.75 -14.10 10.84
C LEU A 228 4.10 -14.27 10.16
N ALA A 229 4.90 -13.21 10.06
CA ALA A 229 6.22 -13.27 9.45
C ALA A 229 7.24 -14.03 10.29
N LEU A 230 7.23 -13.86 11.61
CA LEU A 230 8.06 -14.67 12.51
C LEU A 230 7.70 -16.16 12.40
N SER A 231 6.41 -16.47 12.28
CA SER A 231 5.93 -17.83 12.02
C SER A 231 6.41 -18.34 10.66
N GLY A 232 6.32 -17.50 9.62
CA GLY A 232 6.82 -17.83 8.28
C GLY A 232 8.34 -18.03 8.24
N LEU A 233 9.11 -17.22 8.97
CA LEU A 233 10.56 -17.36 9.12
C LEU A 233 10.90 -18.64 9.88
N PHE A 234 10.16 -18.96 10.94
CA PHE A 234 10.31 -20.21 11.66
C PHE A 234 10.02 -21.43 10.75
N VAL A 235 8.93 -21.38 9.97
CA VAL A 235 8.58 -22.44 9.00
C VAL A 235 9.65 -22.55 7.91
N ALA A 236 10.14 -21.42 7.39
CA ALA A 236 11.21 -21.41 6.39
C ALA A 236 12.53 -21.95 6.97
N PHE A 237 12.84 -21.65 8.23
CA PHE A 237 14.01 -22.17 8.93
C PHE A 237 13.89 -23.66 9.24
N LEU A 238 12.72 -24.14 9.64
CA LEU A 238 12.47 -25.58 9.77
C LEU A 238 12.64 -26.30 8.43
N TYR A 239 12.09 -25.72 7.35
CA TYR A 239 12.26 -26.24 6.01
C TYR A 239 13.74 -26.25 5.59
N TYR A 240 14.49 -25.20 5.93
CA TYR A 240 15.94 -25.15 5.76
C TYR A 240 16.64 -26.31 6.48
N LEU A 241 16.36 -26.54 7.76
CA LEU A 241 16.96 -27.63 8.55
C LEU A 241 16.63 -29.00 7.96
N ILE A 242 15.40 -29.19 7.47
CA ILE A 242 15.00 -30.44 6.79
C ILE A 242 15.82 -30.61 5.49
N LEU A 243 15.95 -29.55 4.68
CA LEU A 243 16.78 -29.60 3.47
C LEU A 243 18.23 -29.90 3.81
N GLN A 244 18.79 -29.28 4.85
CA GLN A 244 20.16 -29.50 5.29
C GLN A 244 20.39 -30.95 5.75
N ALA A 245 19.42 -31.55 6.45
CA ALA A 245 19.49 -32.94 6.89
C ALA A 245 19.30 -33.96 5.75
N THR A 246 18.63 -33.57 4.66
CA THR A 246 18.33 -34.47 3.54
C THR A 246 19.27 -34.32 2.35
N SER A 247 20.09 -33.27 2.30
CA SER A 247 21.07 -33.08 1.22
C SER A 247 22.36 -33.85 1.52
N GLN A 248 22.68 -34.80 0.65
CA GLN A 248 24.02 -35.37 0.53
C GLN A 248 24.76 -34.59 -0.56
N GLU A 249 25.89 -33.99 -0.18
CA GLU A 249 26.80 -33.15 -0.98
C GLU A 249 26.22 -31.78 -1.40
N ASP A 250 26.87 -30.68 -0.97
CA ASP A 250 26.74 -29.40 -1.65
C ASP A 250 27.51 -29.49 -2.97
N PRO A 251 26.89 -29.15 -4.12
CA PRO A 251 27.60 -29.13 -5.39
C PRO A 251 28.79 -28.16 -5.30
N ALA A 252 29.87 -28.48 -6.00
CA ALA A 252 31.02 -27.60 -6.13
C ALA A 252 30.56 -26.19 -6.55
N MET A 253 31.07 -25.17 -5.85
CA MET A 253 30.77 -23.76 -6.08
C MET A 253 30.93 -23.42 -7.56
N ASP A 254 29.86 -22.92 -8.19
CA ASP A 254 29.86 -22.60 -9.61
C ASP A 254 30.73 -21.36 -9.92
N ASN A 255 31.13 -21.22 -11.18
CA ASN A 255 32.03 -20.14 -11.60
C ASN A 255 31.42 -18.74 -11.38
N GLY A 256 30.11 -18.57 -11.55
CA GLY A 256 29.46 -17.28 -11.33
C GLY A 256 29.43 -16.90 -9.85
N SER A 257 29.22 -17.88 -8.97
CA SER A 257 29.37 -17.71 -7.52
C SER A 257 30.79 -17.32 -7.13
N ARG A 258 31.82 -17.95 -7.71
CA ARG A 258 33.24 -17.61 -7.47
C ARG A 258 33.57 -16.19 -7.93
N GLU A 259 33.16 -15.82 -9.14
CA GLU A 259 33.40 -14.49 -9.70
C GLU A 259 32.75 -13.39 -8.85
N ALA A 260 31.55 -13.63 -8.32
CA ALA A 260 30.85 -12.71 -7.45
C ALA A 260 31.53 -12.56 -6.07
N ILE A 261 32.01 -13.65 -5.47
CA ILE A 261 32.79 -13.62 -4.22
C ILE A 261 34.12 -12.90 -4.43
N GLU A 262 34.88 -13.25 -5.47
CA GLU A 262 36.16 -12.60 -5.80
C GLU A 262 35.97 -11.10 -6.08
N ALA A 263 34.86 -10.72 -6.73
CA ALA A 263 34.52 -9.31 -6.93
C ALA A 263 34.32 -8.59 -5.59
N ASP A 264 33.58 -9.19 -4.64
CA ASP A 264 33.34 -8.61 -3.32
C ASP A 264 34.62 -8.54 -2.46
N GLU A 265 35.43 -9.60 -2.42
CA GLU A 265 36.74 -9.63 -1.74
C GLU A 265 37.69 -8.55 -2.26
N GLN A 266 37.61 -8.22 -3.55
CA GLN A 266 38.37 -7.15 -4.18
C GLN A 266 37.71 -5.76 -4.06
N GLY A 267 36.59 -5.65 -3.34
CA GLY A 267 35.82 -4.41 -3.17
C GLY A 267 35.19 -3.88 -4.46
N ARG A 268 35.01 -4.75 -5.46
CA ARG A 268 34.49 -4.41 -6.79
C ARG A 268 32.96 -4.42 -6.78
N HIS A 269 32.38 -3.33 -6.32
CA HIS A 269 30.94 -3.08 -6.45
C HIS A 269 30.61 -2.44 -7.81
N LEU A 270 29.57 -2.94 -8.48
CA LEU A 270 29.02 -2.32 -9.69
C LEU A 270 28.24 -1.05 -9.33
N LEU A 271 27.68 -0.99 -8.12
CA LEU A 271 26.91 0.12 -7.58
C LEU A 271 27.77 0.98 -6.66
N THR A 272 27.58 2.29 -6.76
CA THR A 272 28.28 3.27 -5.91
C THR A 272 27.37 3.72 -4.77
N LYS A 273 27.95 4.33 -3.73
CA LYS A 273 27.17 5.01 -2.66
C LYS A 273 26.18 6.04 -3.23
N ARG A 274 26.54 6.71 -4.33
CA ARG A 274 25.64 7.65 -5.01
C ARG A 274 24.43 6.95 -5.62
N ASP A 275 24.58 5.73 -6.10
CA ASP A 275 23.48 4.94 -6.64
C ASP A 275 22.50 4.54 -5.53
N VAL A 276 23.03 4.11 -4.37
CA VAL A 276 22.23 3.81 -3.17
C VAL A 276 21.48 5.06 -2.68
N ASN A 277 22.17 6.19 -2.55
CA ASN A 277 21.55 7.48 -2.16
C ASN A 277 20.48 7.93 -3.16
N ASN A 278 20.69 7.70 -4.45
CA ASN A 278 19.72 8.03 -5.48
C ASN A 278 18.46 7.15 -5.35
N LEU A 279 18.61 5.87 -4.99
CA LEU A 279 17.45 5.03 -4.67
C LEU A 279 16.68 5.59 -3.46
N VAL A 280 17.37 5.92 -2.36
CA VAL A 280 16.75 6.54 -1.16
C VAL A 280 15.91 7.74 -1.56
N PHE A 281 16.49 8.67 -2.32
CA PHE A 281 15.81 9.87 -2.76
C PHE A 281 14.60 9.60 -3.65
N ARG A 282 14.74 8.70 -4.64
CA ARG A 282 13.65 8.34 -5.55
C ARG A 282 12.52 7.64 -4.83
N TRP A 283 12.83 6.72 -3.92
CA TRP A 283 11.84 6.03 -3.11
C TRP A 283 11.08 7.00 -2.22
N GLN A 284 11.78 7.92 -1.54
CA GLN A 284 11.13 8.98 -0.76
C GLN A 284 10.13 9.78 -1.59
N ILE A 285 10.49 10.19 -2.81
CA ILE A 285 9.57 10.96 -3.66
C ILE A 285 8.36 10.14 -4.10
N MET A 286 8.57 8.86 -4.45
CA MET A 286 7.62 8.09 -5.25
C MET A 286 6.78 7.08 -4.46
N ALA A 287 7.19 6.65 -3.26
CA ALA A 287 6.71 5.45 -2.58
C ALA A 287 5.18 5.26 -2.68
N GLU A 288 4.42 6.32 -2.41
CA GLU A 288 2.95 6.28 -2.34
C GLU A 288 2.23 6.99 -3.50
N VAL A 289 2.94 7.58 -4.47
CA VAL A 289 2.35 8.42 -5.52
C VAL A 289 1.42 7.62 -6.44
N PRO A 290 1.85 6.52 -7.10
CA PRO A 290 0.98 5.72 -7.96
C PRO A 290 0.26 4.59 -7.22
N ASN A 291 0.02 4.71 -5.91
CA ASN A 291 -0.58 3.63 -5.14
C ASN A 291 -1.91 3.18 -5.78
N SER A 292 -2.04 1.88 -6.05
CA SER A 292 -3.19 1.27 -6.71
C SER A 292 -3.75 0.09 -5.95
N PHE A 293 -4.99 -0.31 -6.23
CA PHE A 293 -5.53 -1.56 -5.70
C PHE A 293 -4.95 -2.81 -6.36
N ALA A 294 -4.42 -2.69 -7.59
CA ALA A 294 -3.90 -3.83 -8.32
C ALA A 294 -2.56 -4.30 -7.74
N ARG A 295 -1.63 -3.38 -7.43
CA ARG A 295 -0.27 -3.71 -6.97
C ARG A 295 0.35 -2.77 -5.94
N LEU A 296 -0.46 -1.87 -5.34
CA LEU A 296 0.00 -0.95 -4.29
C LEU A 296 1.23 -0.16 -4.74
N GLN A 297 2.39 -0.34 -4.09
CA GLN A 297 3.61 0.44 -4.29
C GLN A 297 4.52 -0.14 -5.39
N SER A 298 4.12 -1.18 -6.12
CA SER A 298 5.01 -1.85 -7.08
C SER A 298 5.56 -0.94 -8.18
N LEU A 299 4.74 -0.02 -8.68
CA LEU A 299 5.17 0.93 -9.71
C LEU A 299 6.23 1.89 -9.17
N SER A 300 6.07 2.33 -7.91
CA SER A 300 7.06 3.12 -7.19
C SER A 300 8.36 2.36 -6.99
N PHE A 301 8.28 1.08 -6.60
CA PHE A 301 9.44 0.22 -6.42
C PHE A 301 10.23 0.12 -7.74
N CYS A 302 9.56 -0.25 -8.83
CA CYS A 302 10.20 -0.34 -10.15
C CYS A 302 10.80 1.01 -10.58
N ALA A 303 10.04 2.10 -10.47
CA ALA A 303 10.50 3.42 -10.88
C ALA A 303 11.70 3.92 -10.06
N ALA A 304 11.76 3.62 -8.76
CA ALA A 304 12.91 3.90 -7.91
C ALA A 304 14.14 3.12 -8.39
N PHE A 305 13.98 1.84 -8.75
CA PHE A 305 15.05 0.94 -9.19
C PHE A 305 15.56 1.19 -10.61
N ILE A 306 14.82 1.86 -11.49
CA ILE A 306 15.20 2.07 -12.91
C ILE A 306 16.68 2.47 -13.11
N PRO A 307 17.25 3.47 -12.40
CA PRO A 307 18.66 3.84 -12.60
C PRO A 307 19.61 2.70 -12.26
N ILE A 308 19.31 1.93 -11.21
CA ILE A 308 20.08 0.76 -10.79
C ILE A 308 20.01 -0.32 -11.87
N LEU A 309 18.80 -0.70 -12.29
CA LEU A 309 18.60 -1.74 -13.30
C LEU A 309 19.23 -1.38 -14.64
N LYS A 310 19.20 -0.11 -15.04
CA LYS A 310 19.90 0.37 -16.24
C LYS A 310 21.41 0.27 -16.10
N LYS A 311 21.96 0.48 -14.90
CA LYS A 311 23.40 0.37 -14.67
C LYS A 311 23.84 -1.10 -14.70
N LEU A 312 23.05 -1.98 -14.10
CA LEU A 312 23.32 -3.42 -14.03
C LEU A 312 23.08 -4.15 -15.35
N TYR A 313 21.95 -3.90 -16.02
CA TYR A 313 21.49 -4.68 -17.18
C TYR A 313 21.26 -3.83 -18.44
N GLY A 314 21.66 -2.57 -18.47
CA GLY A 314 21.38 -1.68 -19.62
C GLY A 314 22.02 -2.12 -20.94
N HIS A 315 22.98 -3.02 -20.88
CA HIS A 315 23.62 -3.65 -22.04
C HIS A 315 22.87 -4.87 -22.56
N ASP A 316 21.93 -5.43 -21.79
CA ASP A 316 21.11 -6.60 -22.14
C ASP A 316 19.61 -6.21 -22.07
N PRO A 317 18.98 -5.92 -23.22
CA PRO A 317 17.56 -5.56 -23.27
C PRO A 317 16.62 -6.66 -22.75
N GLU A 318 16.96 -7.94 -22.91
CA GLU A 318 16.10 -9.04 -22.47
C GLU A 318 16.13 -9.15 -20.94
N GLU A 319 17.32 -9.15 -20.34
CA GLU A 319 17.46 -9.18 -18.88
C GLU A 319 16.94 -7.88 -18.24
N LEU A 320 17.13 -6.70 -18.87
CA LEU A 320 16.53 -5.46 -18.39
C LEU A 320 15.00 -5.52 -18.42
N SER A 321 14.41 -6.10 -19.47
CA SER A 321 12.96 -6.29 -19.56
C SER A 321 12.46 -7.21 -18.44
N ALA A 322 13.15 -8.33 -18.22
CA ALA A 322 12.87 -9.26 -17.13
C ALA A 322 13.02 -8.58 -15.77
N ALA A 323 14.00 -7.69 -15.61
CA ALA A 323 14.22 -6.90 -14.40
C ALA A 323 13.07 -5.94 -14.11
N LEU A 324 12.67 -5.16 -15.09
CA LEU A 324 11.52 -4.26 -14.95
C LEU A 324 10.26 -5.05 -14.58
N ALA A 325 10.03 -6.22 -15.20
CA ALA A 325 8.88 -7.06 -14.91
C ALA A 325 8.89 -7.62 -13.47
N ARG A 326 10.02 -8.15 -12.97
CA ARG A 326 10.13 -8.66 -11.59
C ARG A 326 10.07 -7.57 -10.52
N HIS A 327 10.33 -6.32 -10.89
CA HIS A 327 10.18 -5.16 -10.00
C HIS A 327 8.79 -4.52 -10.06
N LEU A 328 7.94 -4.94 -10.99
CA LEU A 328 6.53 -4.53 -11.07
C LEU A 328 5.58 -5.50 -10.36
N THR A 329 6.09 -6.55 -9.70
CA THR A 329 5.31 -7.50 -8.87
C THR A 329 4.71 -6.82 -7.65
N PHE A 330 3.64 -7.39 -7.07
CA PHE A 330 2.96 -6.78 -5.93
C PHE A 330 3.94 -6.54 -4.77
N PHE A 331 3.93 -5.32 -4.25
CA PHE A 331 4.75 -4.90 -3.13
C PHE A 331 4.00 -3.84 -2.35
N ASN A 332 3.95 -4.00 -1.03
CA ASN A 332 3.37 -3.00 -0.14
C ASN A 332 3.98 -3.08 1.24
N THR A 333 4.56 -1.98 1.69
CA THR A 333 5.14 -1.88 3.01
C THR A 333 5.05 -0.45 3.53
N GLU A 334 5.44 -0.27 4.79
CA GLU A 334 5.65 1.07 5.33
C GLU A 334 6.92 1.67 4.69
N GLY A 335 6.79 2.84 4.08
CA GLY A 335 7.81 3.41 3.20
C GLY A 335 9.13 3.79 3.86
N VAL A 336 9.21 3.91 5.19
CA VAL A 336 10.47 4.22 5.88
C VAL A 336 11.21 2.96 6.28
N TRP A 337 10.62 2.12 7.14
CA TRP A 337 11.22 0.89 7.64
C TRP A 337 11.32 -0.20 6.57
N GLY A 338 10.28 -0.34 5.74
CA GLY A 338 10.27 -1.28 4.62
C GLY A 338 11.27 -0.95 3.51
N SER A 339 11.90 0.23 3.56
CA SER A 339 13.01 0.57 2.65
C SER A 339 14.23 -0.34 2.80
N VAL A 340 14.39 -1.02 3.94
CA VAL A 340 15.42 -2.06 4.13
C VAL A 340 15.34 -3.16 3.08
N VAL A 341 14.12 -3.52 2.66
CA VAL A 341 13.89 -4.53 1.62
C VAL A 341 14.45 -4.05 0.28
N HIS A 342 14.42 -2.74 0.02
CA HIS A 342 15.00 -2.18 -1.20
C HIS A 342 16.52 -2.31 -1.20
N GLY A 343 17.16 -2.07 -0.05
CA GLY A 343 18.60 -2.30 0.10
C GLY A 343 18.98 -3.76 -0.17
N ILE A 344 18.28 -4.71 0.46
CA ILE A 344 18.54 -6.15 0.29
C ILE A 344 18.38 -6.56 -1.18
N VAL A 345 17.27 -6.15 -1.80
CA VAL A 345 16.99 -6.46 -3.21
C VAL A 345 18.03 -5.82 -4.13
N MET A 346 18.49 -4.60 -3.84
CA MET A 346 19.55 -3.95 -4.61
C MET A 346 20.84 -4.77 -4.60
N ALA A 347 21.24 -5.28 -3.43
CA ALA A 347 22.41 -6.15 -3.31
C ALA A 347 22.23 -7.46 -4.07
N MET A 348 21.05 -8.10 -3.95
CA MET A 348 20.76 -9.33 -4.70
C MET A 348 20.79 -9.13 -6.22
N GLU A 349 20.30 -8.00 -6.72
CA GLU A 349 20.37 -7.63 -8.13
C GLU A 349 21.81 -7.39 -8.59
N GLU A 350 22.63 -6.74 -7.76
CA GLU A 350 24.05 -6.55 -8.07
C GLU A 350 24.81 -7.88 -8.14
N GLN A 351 24.57 -8.77 -7.19
CA GLN A 351 25.19 -10.11 -7.18
C GLN A 351 24.76 -10.93 -8.39
N ARG A 352 23.48 -10.86 -8.78
CA ARG A 352 22.99 -11.46 -10.03
C ARG A 352 23.69 -10.88 -11.26
N ALA A 353 23.88 -9.56 -11.32
CA ALA A 353 24.60 -8.90 -12.41
C ALA A 353 26.09 -9.24 -12.46
N LEU A 354 26.68 -9.64 -11.32
CA LEU A 354 28.03 -10.18 -11.22
C LEU A 354 28.13 -11.67 -11.63
N GLY A 355 27.02 -12.31 -12.02
CA GLY A 355 27.00 -13.69 -12.50
C GLY A 355 26.57 -14.72 -11.44
N ALA A 356 26.31 -14.31 -10.19
CA ALA A 356 25.82 -15.22 -9.17
C ALA A 356 24.44 -15.81 -9.59
N PRO A 357 24.18 -17.12 -9.35
CA PRO A 357 22.94 -17.76 -9.77
C PRO A 357 21.79 -17.45 -8.79
N VAL A 358 21.48 -16.16 -8.63
CA VAL A 358 20.37 -15.63 -7.84
C VAL A 358 19.11 -15.60 -8.72
N PRO A 359 18.13 -16.51 -8.51
CA PRO A 359 16.94 -16.55 -9.35
C PRO A 359 15.95 -15.45 -8.97
N THR A 360 15.09 -15.13 -9.92
CA THR A 360 14.05 -14.10 -9.77
C THR A 360 13.07 -14.43 -8.65
N GLU A 361 12.80 -15.72 -8.40
CA GLU A 361 11.91 -16.18 -7.34
C GLU A 361 12.48 -15.89 -5.95
N ALA A 362 13.80 -15.95 -5.75
CA ALA A 362 14.41 -15.60 -4.47
C ALA A 362 14.24 -14.10 -4.18
N ILE A 363 14.51 -13.25 -5.18
CA ILE A 363 14.33 -11.79 -5.06
C ILE A 363 12.86 -11.46 -4.72
N ASN A 364 11.90 -12.07 -5.43
CA ASN A 364 10.49 -11.85 -5.15
C ASN A 364 10.03 -12.48 -3.83
N GLY A 365 10.60 -13.63 -3.44
CA GLY A 365 10.33 -14.29 -2.16
C GLY A 365 10.77 -13.43 -0.98
N ILE A 366 11.95 -12.81 -1.05
CA ILE A 366 12.43 -11.85 -0.05
C ILE A 366 11.52 -10.62 0.02
N LYS A 367 11.13 -10.04 -1.12
CA LYS A 367 10.16 -8.93 -1.15
C LYS A 367 8.84 -9.31 -0.47
N ALA A 368 8.23 -10.42 -0.88
CA ALA A 368 6.95 -10.88 -0.36
C ALA A 368 7.03 -11.28 1.13
N GLY A 369 8.13 -11.90 1.53
CA GLY A 369 8.37 -12.36 2.89
C GLY A 369 8.56 -11.21 3.88
N LEU A 370 9.26 -10.16 3.45
CA LEU A 370 9.65 -9.06 4.33
C LEU A 370 8.72 -7.84 4.26
N MET A 371 7.89 -7.69 3.23
CA MET A 371 7.01 -6.52 3.08
C MET A 371 6.03 -6.37 4.27
N GLY A 372 5.46 -7.49 4.75
CA GLY A 372 4.51 -7.53 5.87
C GLY A 372 5.09 -7.19 7.25
N PRO A 373 6.16 -7.86 7.73
CA PRO A 373 6.75 -7.55 9.03
C PRO A 373 7.27 -6.12 9.13
N PHE A 374 7.99 -5.63 8.11
CA PHE A 374 8.48 -4.25 8.13
C PHE A 374 7.38 -3.22 7.97
N ALA A 375 6.26 -3.57 7.31
CA ALA A 375 5.06 -2.73 7.33
C ALA A 375 4.54 -2.56 8.75
N GLY A 376 4.30 -3.68 9.45
CA GLY A 376 3.75 -3.64 10.81
C GLY A 376 4.66 -2.91 11.81
N ILE A 377 5.99 -3.11 11.71
CA ILE A 377 6.96 -2.43 12.58
C ILE A 377 6.92 -0.92 12.31
N GLY A 378 7.04 -0.52 11.04
CA GLY A 378 7.01 0.89 10.66
C GLY A 378 5.69 1.57 11.05
N ASP A 379 4.55 0.93 10.79
CA ASP A 379 3.23 1.47 11.11
C ASP A 379 3.05 1.69 12.61
N THR A 380 3.58 0.77 13.43
CA THR A 380 3.51 0.86 14.90
C THR A 380 4.44 1.95 15.43
N ILE A 381 5.69 1.98 14.98
CA ILE A 381 6.70 2.89 15.50
C ILE A 381 6.46 4.30 14.95
N ASN A 382 6.42 4.47 13.64
CA ASN A 382 6.38 5.80 13.03
C ASN A 382 4.99 6.43 13.12
N TRP A 383 3.96 5.67 12.78
CA TRP A 383 2.62 6.25 12.62
C TRP A 383 1.73 6.11 13.86
N SER A 384 1.89 5.03 14.65
CA SER A 384 1.06 4.81 15.85
C SER A 384 1.70 5.34 17.13
N THR A 385 3.04 5.47 17.18
CA THR A 385 3.77 5.89 18.39
C THR A 385 4.41 7.27 18.20
N MET A 386 5.31 7.42 17.22
CA MET A 386 6.09 8.64 17.03
C MET A 386 5.23 9.82 16.56
N LYS A 387 4.37 9.65 15.54
CA LYS A 387 3.45 10.71 15.07
C LYS A 387 2.59 11.27 16.23
N PRO A 388 1.84 10.45 17.00
CA PRO A 388 1.07 10.96 18.14
C PRO A 388 1.93 11.62 19.21
N LEU A 389 3.09 11.06 19.56
CA LEU A 389 3.98 11.66 20.56
C LEU A 389 4.45 13.06 20.15
N LEU A 390 4.90 13.22 18.89
CA LEU A 390 5.34 14.52 18.38
C LEU A 390 4.20 15.52 18.23
N ILE A 391 2.99 15.06 17.90
CA ILE A 391 1.80 15.92 17.87
C ILE A 391 1.45 16.39 19.28
N MET A 392 1.41 15.48 20.27
CA MET A 392 1.11 15.81 21.66
C MET A 392 2.14 16.79 22.25
N LEU A 393 3.40 16.72 21.81
CA LEU A 393 4.44 17.68 22.20
C LEU A 393 4.12 19.12 21.73
N VAL A 394 3.60 19.28 20.52
CA VAL A 394 3.32 20.62 19.95
C VAL A 394 1.88 21.09 20.20
N LEU A 395 1.00 20.22 20.69
CA LEU A 395 -0.43 20.51 20.83
C LEU A 395 -0.71 21.70 21.76
N PRO A 396 -0.11 21.83 22.96
CA PRO A 396 -0.33 23.00 23.82
C PRO A 396 0.10 24.32 23.16
N LEU A 397 1.15 24.27 22.35
CA LEU A 397 1.60 25.43 21.58
C LEU A 397 0.58 25.78 20.47
N ALA A 398 -0.02 24.79 19.83
CA ALA A 398 -1.08 24.99 18.85
C ALA A 398 -2.38 25.53 19.49
N GLU A 399 -2.74 25.07 20.68
CA GLU A 399 -3.91 25.55 21.44
C GLU A 399 -3.80 27.03 21.82
N SER A 400 -2.56 27.56 21.92
CA SER A 400 -2.32 29.01 22.08
C SER A 400 -2.32 29.82 20.78
N GLY A 401 -2.60 29.18 19.63
CA GLY A 401 -2.65 29.83 18.32
C GLY A 401 -1.28 30.08 17.66
N SER A 402 -0.21 29.44 18.13
CA SER A 402 1.14 29.68 17.60
C SER A 402 1.43 28.92 16.31
N PHE A 403 1.81 29.65 15.27
CA PHE A 403 2.21 29.09 13.96
C PHE A 403 3.48 28.23 14.01
N LEU A 404 4.26 28.31 15.09
CA LEU A 404 5.44 27.48 15.26
C LEU A 404 5.09 26.01 15.51
N ALA A 405 3.93 25.69 16.07
CA ALA A 405 3.53 24.31 16.37
C ALA A 405 3.57 23.36 15.15
N PRO A 406 2.85 23.65 14.04
CA PRO A 406 2.93 22.83 12.82
C PRO A 406 4.33 22.75 12.22
N ILE A 407 5.13 23.82 12.32
CA ILE A 407 6.50 23.86 11.76
C ILE A 407 7.45 22.97 12.56
N ILE A 408 7.41 23.06 13.89
CA ILE A 408 8.23 22.22 14.78
C ILE A 408 7.88 20.75 14.56
N TYR A 409 6.59 20.41 14.52
CA TYR A 409 6.14 19.05 14.22
C TYR A 409 6.65 18.56 12.86
N ALA A 410 6.57 19.40 11.82
CA ALA A 410 7.03 19.06 10.49
C ALA A 410 8.54 18.75 10.46
N VAL A 411 9.36 19.61 11.07
CA VAL A 411 10.82 19.44 11.09
C VAL A 411 11.22 18.17 11.84
N LEU A 412 10.61 17.92 13.01
CA LEU A 412 10.93 16.74 13.82
C LEU A 412 10.55 15.45 13.10
N LEU A 413 9.30 15.32 12.65
CA LEU A 413 8.83 14.07 12.04
C LEU A 413 9.50 13.81 10.69
N ALA A 414 9.68 14.85 9.85
CA ALA A 414 10.36 14.70 8.57
C ALA A 414 11.85 14.37 8.77
N GLY A 415 12.53 15.06 9.70
CA GLY A 415 13.93 14.82 9.99
C GLY A 415 14.20 13.39 10.43
N ILE A 416 13.39 12.87 11.37
CA ILE A 416 13.54 11.50 11.87
C ILE A 416 13.27 10.48 10.75
N THR A 417 12.13 10.58 10.07
CA THR A 417 11.74 9.57 9.07
C THR A 417 12.62 9.59 7.81
N ILE A 418 13.18 10.74 7.42
CA ILE A 418 14.16 10.83 6.33
C ILE A 418 15.48 10.16 6.75
N ALA A 419 15.93 10.40 7.98
CA ALA A 419 17.15 9.78 8.51
C ALA A 419 17.00 8.26 8.64
N GLU A 420 15.86 7.78 9.13
CA GLU A 420 15.52 6.35 9.19
C GLU A 420 15.52 5.72 7.80
N ASN A 421 14.88 6.34 6.81
CA ASN A 421 14.84 5.81 5.45
C ASN A 421 16.25 5.69 4.85
N TYR A 422 17.07 6.72 5.04
CA TYR A 422 18.47 6.68 4.64
C TYR A 422 19.22 5.51 5.32
N PHE A 423 19.09 5.36 6.63
CA PHE A 423 19.72 4.32 7.41
C PHE A 423 19.30 2.91 6.98
N PHE A 424 17.99 2.66 6.81
CA PHE A 424 17.46 1.34 6.49
C PHE A 424 17.84 0.86 5.10
N VAL A 425 17.83 1.73 4.08
CA VAL A 425 18.29 1.31 2.73
C VAL A 425 19.77 0.92 2.76
N HIS A 426 20.62 1.69 3.45
CA HIS A 426 22.07 1.40 3.51
C HIS A 426 22.37 0.12 4.29
N ILE A 427 21.70 -0.09 5.42
CA ILE A 427 21.82 -1.34 6.18
C ILE A 427 21.30 -2.52 5.38
N GLY A 428 20.15 -2.37 4.72
CA GLY A 428 19.59 -3.42 3.87
C GLY A 428 20.56 -3.82 2.77
N TYR A 429 21.22 -2.85 2.13
CA TYR A 429 22.21 -3.10 1.10
C TYR A 429 23.42 -3.87 1.66
N ARG A 430 23.99 -3.42 2.79
CA ARG A 430 25.11 -4.12 3.43
C ARG A 430 24.73 -5.55 3.85
N MET A 431 23.60 -5.71 4.55
CA MET A 431 23.12 -7.02 4.99
C MET A 431 22.82 -7.95 3.81
N GLY A 432 22.27 -7.40 2.72
CA GLY A 432 21.99 -8.16 1.50
C GLY A 432 23.25 -8.65 0.81
N THR A 433 24.30 -7.81 0.76
CA THR A 433 25.61 -8.19 0.21
C THR A 433 26.26 -9.28 1.05
N GLU A 434 26.35 -9.08 2.37
CA GLU A 434 26.91 -10.07 3.30
C GLU A 434 26.18 -11.41 3.21
N ALA A 435 24.84 -11.39 3.25
CA ALA A 435 24.04 -12.60 3.15
C ALA A 435 24.26 -13.32 1.81
N ALA A 436 24.29 -12.58 0.70
CA ALA A 436 24.52 -13.17 -0.62
C ALA A 436 25.89 -13.85 -0.69
N VAL A 437 26.96 -13.18 -0.26
CA VAL A 437 28.33 -13.73 -0.26
C VAL A 437 28.40 -15.02 0.56
N THR A 438 27.89 -15.02 1.80
CA THR A 438 27.88 -16.22 2.66
C THR A 438 27.12 -17.39 2.03
N ILE A 439 26.01 -17.13 1.32
CA ILE A 439 25.24 -18.17 0.63
C ILE A 439 26.02 -18.76 -0.54
N LEU A 440 26.75 -17.92 -1.29
CA LEU A 440 27.57 -18.35 -2.43
C LEU A 440 28.76 -19.20 -1.96
N GLU A 441 29.45 -18.78 -0.89
CA GLU A 441 30.58 -19.52 -0.31
C GLU A 441 30.20 -20.93 0.14
N GLY A 442 29.02 -21.07 0.74
CA GLY A 442 28.52 -22.35 1.24
C GLY A 442 27.90 -23.27 0.19
N GLY A 443 27.75 -22.85 -1.07
CA GLY A 443 27.04 -23.63 -2.10
C GLY A 443 25.53 -23.82 -1.83
N MET A 444 24.97 -23.11 -0.84
CA MET A 444 23.62 -23.33 -0.32
C MET A 444 22.52 -22.59 -1.09
N ILE A 445 22.78 -22.21 -2.35
CA ILE A 445 21.95 -21.30 -3.14
C ILE A 445 20.53 -21.85 -3.29
N ASN A 446 20.39 -23.10 -3.75
CA ASN A 446 19.08 -23.76 -3.93
C ASN A 446 18.28 -23.88 -2.63
N LYS A 447 18.97 -24.08 -1.49
CA LYS A 447 18.35 -24.15 -0.16
C LYS A 447 17.79 -22.78 0.20
N PHE A 448 18.59 -21.72 0.08
CA PHE A 448 18.16 -20.35 0.36
C PHE A 448 16.98 -19.92 -0.51
N ILE A 449 17.03 -20.19 -1.82
CA ILE A 449 15.95 -19.88 -2.77
C ILE A 449 14.63 -20.53 -2.33
N SER A 450 14.70 -21.80 -1.94
CA SER A 450 13.52 -22.55 -1.52
C SER A 450 12.96 -21.99 -0.22
N CYS A 451 13.82 -21.58 0.72
CA CYS A 451 13.41 -20.98 1.99
C CYS A 451 12.77 -19.59 1.80
N ALA A 452 13.35 -18.75 0.94
CA ALA A 452 12.76 -17.47 0.57
C ALA A 452 11.39 -17.65 -0.10
N SER A 453 11.24 -18.69 -0.94
CA SER A 453 9.97 -19.05 -1.58
C SER A 453 8.93 -19.55 -0.58
N VAL A 454 9.34 -20.36 0.41
CA VAL A 454 8.48 -20.83 1.51
C VAL A 454 7.99 -19.66 2.36
N LEU A 455 8.91 -18.79 2.79
CA LEU A 455 8.58 -17.58 3.54
C LEU A 455 7.60 -16.70 2.75
N GLY A 456 7.91 -16.43 1.48
CA GLY A 456 7.05 -15.65 0.59
C GLY A 456 5.67 -16.27 0.46
N MET A 457 5.57 -17.56 0.13
CA MET A 457 4.28 -18.25 -0.04
C MET A 457 3.44 -18.25 1.24
N PHE A 458 4.06 -18.52 2.39
CA PHE A 458 3.40 -18.47 3.69
C PHE A 458 2.85 -17.07 4.00
N MET A 459 3.67 -16.04 3.78
CA MET A 459 3.26 -14.65 3.97
C MET A 459 2.13 -14.25 3.02
N MET A 460 2.20 -14.64 1.75
CA MET A 460 1.16 -14.37 0.77
C MET A 460 -0.18 -15.01 1.16
N GLY A 461 -0.15 -16.17 1.81
CA GLY A 461 -1.33 -16.80 2.42
C GLY A 461 -1.97 -15.92 3.47
N GLY A 462 -1.22 -15.55 4.52
CA GLY A 462 -1.78 -14.80 5.62
C GLY A 462 -2.09 -13.33 5.29
N LEU A 463 -1.35 -12.70 4.37
CA LEU A 463 -1.68 -11.38 3.86
C LEU A 463 -2.93 -11.40 2.97
N SER A 464 -3.13 -12.45 2.17
CA SER A 464 -4.38 -12.62 1.43
C SER A 464 -5.57 -12.75 2.37
N ALA A 465 -5.42 -13.52 3.45
CA ALA A 465 -6.46 -13.69 4.47
C ALA A 465 -6.84 -12.38 5.16
N SER A 466 -5.86 -11.52 5.45
CA SER A 466 -6.10 -10.28 6.22
C SER A 466 -6.45 -9.06 5.35
N MET A 467 -6.00 -9.01 4.10
CA MET A 467 -6.15 -7.82 3.24
C MET A 467 -7.18 -7.98 2.11
N VAL A 468 -7.66 -9.20 1.84
CA VAL A 468 -8.76 -9.44 0.89
C VAL A 468 -10.01 -9.77 1.68
N ASN A 469 -11.05 -8.95 1.51
CA ASN A 469 -12.29 -9.12 2.26
C ASN A 469 -13.47 -9.34 1.31
N VAL A 470 -13.71 -10.60 0.95
CA VAL A 470 -14.85 -11.00 0.12
C VAL A 470 -15.79 -11.83 0.96
N TYR A 471 -16.99 -11.30 1.17
CA TYR A 471 -18.07 -11.96 1.90
C TYR A 471 -19.40 -11.66 1.24
N THR A 472 -20.35 -12.56 1.46
CA THR A 472 -21.73 -12.38 1.01
C THR A 472 -22.63 -11.87 2.14
N THR A 473 -23.61 -11.04 1.82
CA THR A 473 -24.69 -10.67 2.75
C THR A 473 -26.00 -11.35 2.45
N VAL A 474 -25.95 -12.42 1.64
CA VAL A 474 -27.14 -13.21 1.33
C VAL A 474 -27.66 -13.87 2.58
N GLN A 475 -28.94 -13.65 2.86
CA GLN A 475 -29.67 -14.31 3.95
C GLN A 475 -30.79 -15.19 3.38
N ILE A 476 -30.96 -16.37 3.98
CA ILE A 476 -32.04 -17.31 3.68
C ILE A 476 -33.17 -17.04 4.69
N PRO A 477 -34.38 -16.71 4.23
CA PRO A 477 -35.51 -16.53 5.14
C PRO A 477 -35.87 -17.86 5.80
N THR A 478 -35.85 -17.90 7.13
CA THR A 478 -36.39 -19.00 7.93
C THR A 478 -37.59 -18.50 8.73
N SER A 479 -38.37 -19.39 9.34
CA SER A 479 -39.54 -19.02 10.15
C SER A 479 -39.20 -18.20 11.41
N GLY A 480 -37.91 -18.03 11.74
CA GLY A 480 -37.40 -17.22 12.84
C GLY A 480 -36.37 -16.19 12.35
N THR A 481 -35.15 -16.20 12.91
CA THR A 481 -34.08 -15.32 12.47
C THR A 481 -33.55 -15.76 11.08
N PRO A 482 -33.42 -14.84 10.11
CA PRO A 482 -32.83 -15.17 8.80
C PRO A 482 -31.45 -15.80 8.96
N MET A 483 -31.21 -16.90 8.25
CA MET A 483 -29.92 -17.60 8.29
C MET A 483 -28.94 -16.91 7.34
N SER A 484 -27.78 -16.52 7.84
CA SER A 484 -26.69 -15.89 7.08
C SER A 484 -25.92 -16.94 6.29
N VAL A 485 -25.88 -16.83 4.95
CA VAL A 485 -25.08 -17.76 4.13
C VAL A 485 -23.59 -17.65 4.47
N GLN A 486 -23.10 -16.44 4.76
CA GLN A 486 -21.71 -16.24 5.12
C GLN A 486 -21.40 -16.88 6.47
N THR A 487 -22.10 -16.45 7.53
CA THR A 487 -21.74 -16.78 8.90
C THR A 487 -22.17 -18.19 9.30
N ASP A 488 -23.40 -18.57 8.96
CA ASP A 488 -24.01 -19.81 9.46
C ASP A 488 -23.64 -21.02 8.60
N ILE A 489 -23.19 -20.81 7.35
CA ILE A 489 -22.86 -21.89 6.41
C ILE A 489 -21.38 -21.88 6.02
N LEU A 490 -20.89 -20.80 5.42
CA LEU A 490 -19.53 -20.77 4.87
C LEU A 490 -18.47 -20.73 5.98
N ASP A 491 -18.59 -19.79 6.92
CA ASP A 491 -17.64 -19.63 8.02
C ASP A 491 -17.68 -20.82 9.00
N ALA A 492 -18.81 -21.53 9.08
CA ALA A 492 -18.95 -22.78 9.83
C ALA A 492 -18.11 -23.92 9.24
N VAL A 493 -17.87 -23.94 7.93
CA VAL A 493 -16.95 -24.89 7.29
C VAL A 493 -15.50 -24.44 7.48
N ALA A 494 -15.20 -23.21 7.08
CA ALA A 494 -13.94 -22.53 7.39
C ALA A 494 -14.07 -21.01 7.15
N PRO A 495 -13.49 -20.17 8.03
CA PRO A 495 -13.49 -18.74 7.84
C PRO A 495 -12.69 -18.33 6.59
N GLY A 496 -13.22 -17.35 5.86
CA GLY A 496 -12.52 -16.75 4.72
C GLY A 496 -12.51 -17.59 3.44
N LEU A 497 -13.35 -18.63 3.32
CA LEU A 497 -13.43 -19.47 2.11
C LEU A 497 -13.71 -18.67 0.83
N MET A 498 -14.56 -17.65 0.89
CA MET A 498 -14.84 -16.76 -0.24
C MET A 498 -13.61 -15.96 -0.67
N THR A 499 -12.86 -15.44 0.30
CA THR A 499 -11.57 -14.78 0.06
C THR A 499 -10.58 -15.75 -0.58
N LEU A 500 -10.41 -16.94 -0.01
CA LEU A 500 -9.51 -17.97 -0.54
C LEU A 500 -9.87 -18.35 -1.97
N ALA A 501 -11.16 -18.63 -2.22
CA ALA A 501 -11.67 -18.97 -3.54
C ALA A 501 -11.40 -17.85 -4.54
N THR A 502 -11.62 -16.59 -4.17
CA THR A 502 -11.35 -15.43 -5.03
C THR A 502 -9.87 -15.39 -5.44
N VAL A 503 -8.95 -15.49 -4.48
CA VAL A 503 -7.51 -15.47 -4.76
C VAL A 503 -7.07 -16.65 -5.62
N LEU A 504 -7.54 -17.86 -5.32
CA LEU A 504 -7.19 -19.07 -6.07
C LEU A 504 -7.79 -19.09 -7.49
N LEU A 505 -8.99 -18.57 -7.68
CA LEU A 505 -9.62 -18.45 -9.01
C LEU A 505 -8.84 -17.46 -9.88
N VAL A 506 -8.48 -16.31 -9.34
CA VAL A 506 -7.64 -15.33 -10.05
C VAL A 506 -6.26 -15.92 -10.34
N TYR A 507 -5.65 -16.61 -9.38
CA TYR A 507 -4.38 -17.31 -9.57
C TYR A 507 -4.48 -18.34 -10.71
N LYS A 508 -5.52 -19.20 -10.71
CA LYS A 508 -5.74 -20.20 -11.76
C LYS A 508 -5.92 -19.54 -13.13
N TYR A 509 -6.66 -18.44 -13.19
CA TYR A 509 -6.86 -17.67 -14.42
C TYR A 509 -5.54 -17.11 -14.97
N LEU A 510 -4.71 -16.49 -14.12
CA LEU A 510 -3.40 -15.95 -14.49
C LEU A 510 -2.42 -17.06 -14.90
N ARG A 511 -2.40 -18.17 -14.17
CA ARG A 511 -1.54 -19.33 -14.46
C ARG A 511 -1.88 -19.99 -15.80
N SER A 512 -3.11 -19.83 -16.27
CA SER A 512 -3.54 -20.29 -17.60
C SER A 512 -3.06 -19.37 -18.74
N GLY A 513 -2.17 -18.40 -18.46
CA GLY A 513 -1.59 -17.50 -19.46
C GLY A 513 -2.49 -16.33 -19.86
N HIS A 514 -3.64 -16.15 -19.20
CA HIS A 514 -4.55 -15.07 -19.54
C HIS A 514 -4.02 -13.70 -19.13
N SER A 515 -4.45 -12.68 -19.88
CA SER A 515 -4.10 -11.29 -19.59
C SER A 515 -4.67 -10.84 -18.26
N MET A 516 -3.79 -10.30 -17.43
CA MET A 516 -4.14 -9.64 -16.18
C MET A 516 -5.12 -8.48 -16.36
N MET A 517 -5.05 -7.75 -17.47
CA MET A 517 -5.98 -6.65 -17.75
C MET A 517 -7.42 -7.14 -17.77
N LYS A 518 -7.67 -8.29 -18.37
CA LYS A 518 -9.00 -8.92 -18.37
C LYS A 518 -9.42 -9.32 -16.96
N ALA A 519 -8.51 -9.89 -16.16
CA ALA A 519 -8.80 -10.25 -14.77
C ALA A 519 -9.23 -9.03 -13.95
N THR A 520 -8.55 -7.89 -14.10
CA THR A 520 -8.93 -6.63 -13.46
C THR A 520 -10.35 -6.22 -13.83
N PHE A 521 -10.69 -6.15 -15.12
CA PHE A 521 -12.02 -5.74 -15.55
C PHE A 521 -13.12 -6.69 -15.10
N TRP A 522 -12.85 -8.00 -15.08
CA TRP A 522 -13.78 -8.97 -14.51
C TRP A 522 -14.01 -8.75 -13.02
N LEU A 523 -12.95 -8.56 -12.23
CA LEU A 523 -13.08 -8.31 -10.79
C LEU A 523 -13.84 -7.00 -10.51
N LEU A 524 -13.54 -5.92 -11.26
CA LEU A 524 -14.26 -4.65 -11.16
C LEU A 524 -15.75 -4.81 -11.52
N GLY A 525 -16.04 -5.44 -12.66
CA GLY A 525 -17.42 -5.63 -13.13
C GLY A 525 -18.23 -6.51 -12.19
N ILE A 526 -17.67 -7.63 -11.73
CA ILE A 526 -18.31 -8.53 -10.78
C ILE A 526 -18.52 -7.83 -9.43
N GLY A 527 -17.50 -7.12 -8.91
CA GLY A 527 -17.60 -6.40 -7.64
C GLY A 527 -18.67 -5.30 -7.68
N LEU A 528 -18.74 -4.55 -8.78
CA LEU A 528 -19.72 -3.47 -8.95
C LEU A 528 -21.14 -4.03 -9.07
N VAL A 529 -21.35 -5.06 -9.91
CA VAL A 529 -22.68 -5.66 -10.11
C VAL A 529 -23.17 -6.36 -8.84
N LEU A 530 -22.36 -7.25 -8.26
CA LEU A 530 -22.76 -7.99 -7.06
C LEU A 530 -22.89 -7.08 -5.83
N GLY A 531 -22.13 -5.98 -5.80
CA GLY A 531 -22.23 -4.96 -4.77
C GLY A 531 -23.44 -4.07 -4.88
N ALA A 532 -23.79 -3.64 -6.10
CA ALA A 532 -25.00 -2.86 -6.33
C ALA A 532 -26.28 -3.66 -6.01
N ILE A 533 -26.26 -4.97 -6.27
CA ILE A 533 -27.37 -5.89 -5.95
C ILE A 533 -27.38 -6.27 -4.45
N GLY A 534 -26.27 -6.05 -3.72
CA GLY A 534 -26.17 -6.40 -2.29
C GLY A 534 -25.86 -7.87 -1.99
N ILE A 535 -25.45 -8.64 -3.01
CA ILE A 535 -24.98 -10.03 -2.83
C ILE A 535 -23.63 -10.05 -2.09
N LEU A 536 -22.75 -9.11 -2.41
CA LEU A 536 -21.48 -8.87 -1.71
C LEU A 536 -21.55 -7.54 -0.95
N GLY A 537 -20.73 -7.39 0.10
CA GLY A 537 -20.60 -6.14 0.88
C GLY A 537 -21.66 -5.95 1.95
N ASP A 538 -22.15 -4.72 2.17
CA ASP A 538 -22.96 -4.38 3.36
C ASP A 538 -24.45 -4.15 3.01
N GLY A 539 -24.99 -4.94 2.08
CA GLY A 539 -26.30 -4.70 1.45
C GLY A 539 -27.48 -5.52 1.99
N GLY A 540 -27.24 -6.60 2.74
CA GLY A 540 -28.31 -7.38 3.37
C GLY A 540 -29.31 -8.00 2.37
N PHE A 541 -28.83 -8.51 1.23
CA PHE A 541 -29.71 -9.10 0.21
C PHE A 541 -30.46 -10.32 0.74
N LEU A 542 -31.77 -10.16 0.92
CA LEU A 542 -32.67 -11.25 1.31
C LEU A 542 -33.10 -12.03 0.07
N LEU A 543 -32.83 -13.33 0.04
CA LEU A 543 -33.41 -14.20 -0.97
C LEU A 543 -34.94 -14.22 -0.80
N GLN A 544 -35.67 -13.65 -1.76
CA GLN A 544 -37.12 -13.79 -1.77
C GLN A 544 -37.48 -15.27 -2.01
N PRO A 545 -38.44 -15.84 -1.26
CA PRO A 545 -38.92 -17.17 -1.56
C PRO A 545 -39.47 -17.17 -3.00
N LEU A 546 -39.09 -18.19 -3.79
CA LEU A 546 -39.74 -18.46 -5.08
C LEU A 546 -41.24 -18.47 -4.84
N ALA A 547 -41.95 -17.48 -5.39
CA ALA A 547 -43.40 -17.38 -5.25
C ALA A 547 -43.98 -18.75 -5.62
N ALA A 548 -44.68 -19.38 -4.68
CA ALA A 548 -45.44 -20.57 -4.98
C ALA A 548 -46.33 -20.24 -6.20
N PRO A 549 -46.40 -21.12 -7.22
CA PRO A 549 -47.27 -20.86 -8.37
C PRO A 549 -48.65 -20.54 -7.83
N ALA A 550 -49.19 -19.39 -8.25
CA ALA A 550 -50.51 -18.92 -7.82
C ALA A 550 -51.51 -20.06 -8.04
N ALA A 551 -52.12 -20.52 -6.95
CA ALA A 551 -53.09 -21.59 -6.95
C ALA A 551 -54.40 -21.16 -7.62
#